data_AF-A0A034WQZ9-F1
#
_entry.id   AF-A0A034WQZ9-F1
#
_cell.length_a   1.000
_cell.length_b   1.000
_cell.length_c   1.000
_cell.angle_alpha   90.00
_cell.angle_beta   90.00
_cell.angle_gamma   90.00
#
_symmetry.space_group_name_H-M   'P 1'
#
loop_
_entity.id
_entity.type
_entity.pdbx_description
1 polymer ?
#
loop_
_entity_poly.entity_id
_entity_poly.type
_entity_poly.pdbx_seq_one_letter_code
_entity_poly.pdbx_strand_id
1 'polypeptide(L)'
;MAQSRLEKIGTIFTRVNGLIKAGAMKYEDRPIWFDLYTAFPPKLEPRFDRPASDTKIKNIFYAEDVTRAKFHKRTKQNETINFLDTRRKTQTQNFIQIYENLKTQNPLDDEKLFETAVELLAEQSRSTSTEKSSEATDEIKTSLSNDFAESLDKEGRNKPGVNVDIQKLFSE
;
A
#
# COMPACT_ATOMS: atom_id res chain seq x y z
N MET A 1 17.40 -44.50 -1.69
CA MET A 1 16.33 -44.03 -0.78
C MET A 1 14.99 -44.23 -1.47
N ALA A 2 14.06 -44.95 -0.85
CA ALA A 2 12.70 -45.08 -1.38
C ALA A 2 11.97 -43.74 -1.25
N GLN A 3 11.37 -43.27 -2.33
CA GLN A 3 10.59 -42.03 -2.37
C GLN A 3 9.20 -42.31 -2.95
N SER A 4 8.18 -41.62 -2.45
CA SER A 4 6.82 -41.68 -3.00
C SER A 4 6.50 -40.42 -3.80
N ARG A 5 6.05 -40.59 -5.05
CA ARG A 5 5.61 -39.50 -5.93
C ARG A 5 4.08 -39.37 -6.06
N LEU A 6 3.33 -40.17 -5.31
CA LEU A 6 1.85 -40.19 -5.34
C LEU A 6 1.22 -38.95 -4.68
N GLU A 7 0.96 -37.90 -5.45
CA GLU A 7 0.40 -36.64 -4.97
C GLU A 7 -1.10 -36.69 -4.65
N LYS A 8 -1.84 -37.59 -5.32
CA LYS A 8 -3.30 -37.73 -5.14
C LYS A 8 -3.70 -38.60 -3.95
N ILE A 9 -2.75 -39.30 -3.34
CA ILE A 9 -2.99 -40.29 -2.29
C ILE A 9 -2.35 -39.83 -0.98
N GLY A 10 -3.19 -39.55 0.01
CA GLY A 10 -2.74 -39.09 1.32
C GLY A 10 -2.08 -37.71 1.28
N THR A 11 -1.20 -37.45 2.24
CA THR A 11 -0.40 -36.22 2.33
C THR A 11 1.08 -36.58 2.26
N ILE A 12 1.96 -35.58 2.07
CA ILE A 12 3.40 -35.81 2.17
C ILE A 12 3.79 -36.40 3.53
N PHE A 13 3.10 -35.99 4.60
CA PHE A 13 3.36 -36.45 5.96
C PHE A 13 2.96 -37.91 6.15
N THR A 14 1.75 -38.29 5.75
CA THR A 14 1.30 -39.69 5.92
C THR A 14 2.10 -40.65 5.06
N ARG A 15 2.54 -40.22 3.87
CA ARG A 15 3.41 -41.02 2.99
C ARG A 15 4.80 -41.25 3.58
N VAL A 16 5.45 -40.19 4.10
CA VAL A 16 6.76 -40.35 4.76
C VAL A 16 6.63 -41.19 6.03
N ASN A 17 5.62 -40.94 6.86
CA ASN A 17 5.35 -41.73 8.05
C ASN A 17 5.10 -43.21 7.71
N GLY A 18 4.37 -43.49 6.63
CA GLY A 18 4.15 -44.85 6.12
C GLY A 18 5.44 -45.53 5.65
N LEU A 19 6.31 -44.82 4.92
CA LEU A 19 7.61 -45.34 4.50
C LEU A 19 8.51 -45.69 5.69
N ILE A 20 8.51 -44.85 6.73
CA ILE A 20 9.24 -45.09 7.98
C ILE A 20 8.68 -46.33 8.69
N LYS A 21 7.35 -46.41 8.87
CA LYS A 21 6.69 -47.53 9.55
C LYS A 21 6.85 -48.86 8.82
N ALA A 22 6.87 -48.85 7.50
CA ALA A 22 7.08 -50.04 6.67
C ALA A 22 8.56 -50.47 6.60
N GLY A 23 9.49 -49.72 7.21
CA GLY A 23 10.93 -50.00 7.15
C GLY A 23 11.59 -49.67 5.80
N ALA A 24 10.84 -49.11 4.84
CA ALA A 24 11.37 -48.70 3.53
C ALA A 24 12.23 -47.41 3.61
N MET A 25 12.10 -46.66 4.71
CA MET A 25 12.92 -45.49 5.06
C MET A 25 13.37 -45.62 6.51
N LYS A 26 14.66 -45.40 6.79
CA LYS A 26 15.15 -45.36 8.17
C LYS A 26 14.64 -44.10 8.86
N TYR A 27 14.37 -44.18 10.15
CA TYR A 27 13.92 -43.01 10.92
C TYR A 27 14.97 -41.88 10.91
N GLU A 28 16.27 -42.20 10.85
CA GLU A 28 17.34 -41.20 10.76
C GLU A 28 17.42 -40.50 9.40
N ASP A 29 16.91 -41.15 8.35
CA ASP A 29 16.86 -40.59 6.99
C ASP A 29 15.60 -39.72 6.77
N ARG A 30 14.81 -39.47 7.83
CA ARG A 30 13.58 -38.68 7.71
C ARG A 30 13.92 -37.24 7.29
N PRO A 31 13.07 -36.60 6.47
CA PRO A 31 13.27 -35.21 6.09
C PRO A 31 13.26 -34.28 7.30
N ILE A 32 14.07 -33.21 7.24
CA ILE A 32 14.19 -32.20 8.31
C ILE A 32 12.82 -31.61 8.69
N TRP A 33 11.93 -31.42 7.72
CA TRP A 33 10.59 -30.88 7.95
C TRP A 33 9.66 -31.83 8.72
N PHE A 34 9.96 -33.14 8.78
CA PHE A 34 9.09 -34.14 9.39
C PHE A 34 8.85 -33.83 10.86
N ASP A 35 9.92 -33.55 11.62
CA ASP A 35 9.82 -33.26 13.04
C ASP A 35 9.07 -31.95 13.29
N LEU A 36 9.29 -30.92 12.46
CA LEU A 36 8.53 -29.67 12.50
C LEU A 36 7.03 -29.90 12.26
N TYR A 37 6.67 -30.73 11.28
CA TYR A 37 5.28 -31.07 11.00
C TYR A 37 4.66 -31.88 12.14
N THR A 38 5.41 -32.79 12.79
CA THR A 38 4.91 -33.55 13.94
C THR A 38 4.66 -32.67 15.17
N ALA A 39 5.52 -31.68 15.41
CA ALA A 39 5.39 -30.77 16.54
C ALA A 39 4.29 -29.72 16.31
N PHE A 40 4.20 -29.20 15.08
CA PHE A 40 3.29 -28.12 14.69
C PHE A 40 2.49 -28.50 13.44
N PRO A 41 1.55 -29.45 13.56
CA PRO A 41 0.74 -29.87 12.42
C PRO A 41 -0.15 -28.72 11.93
N PRO A 42 -0.39 -28.61 10.61
CA PRO A 42 -1.31 -27.60 10.08
C PRO A 42 -2.73 -27.87 10.56
N LYS A 43 -3.52 -26.80 10.77
CA LYS A 43 -4.93 -26.90 11.18
C LYS A 43 -5.76 -27.80 10.26
N LEU A 44 -5.44 -27.81 8.97
CA LEU A 44 -6.12 -28.64 7.97
C LEU A 44 -5.07 -29.37 7.13
N GLU A 45 -5.20 -30.68 6.99
CA GLU A 45 -4.26 -31.53 6.24
C GLU A 45 -4.30 -31.30 4.72
N PRO A 46 -3.16 -31.11 4.04
CA PRO A 46 -3.10 -30.75 2.62
C PRO A 46 -3.40 -31.97 1.72
N ARG A 47 -4.66 -32.43 1.75
CA ARG A 47 -5.15 -33.52 0.91
C ARG A 47 -5.52 -33.02 -0.47
N PHE A 48 -5.25 -33.84 -1.49
CA PHE A 48 -5.60 -33.57 -2.87
C PHE A 48 -7.12 -33.47 -3.09
N ASP A 49 -7.89 -34.30 -2.41
CA ASP A 49 -9.35 -34.39 -2.52
C ASP A 49 -10.09 -33.39 -1.62
N ARG A 50 -9.39 -32.39 -1.06
CA ARG A 50 -10.03 -31.40 -0.20
C ARG A 50 -11.01 -30.56 -1.04
N PRO A 51 -12.30 -30.52 -0.68
CA PRO A 51 -13.26 -29.64 -1.36
C PRO A 51 -12.91 -28.17 -1.10
N ALA A 52 -13.11 -27.33 -2.11
CA ALA A 52 -13.05 -25.89 -1.92
C ALA A 52 -14.12 -25.47 -0.88
N SER A 53 -13.80 -24.48 -0.06
CA SER A 53 -14.77 -23.95 0.91
C SER A 53 -15.91 -23.25 0.17
N ASP A 54 -17.14 -23.75 0.29
CA ASP A 54 -18.36 -23.14 -0.27
C ASP A 54 -18.88 -21.95 0.59
N THR A 55 -17.96 -21.21 1.21
CA THR A 55 -18.35 -20.11 2.10
C THR A 55 -18.70 -18.89 1.25
N LYS A 56 -19.95 -18.46 1.31
CA LYS A 56 -20.41 -17.20 0.70
C LYS A 56 -19.67 -16.02 1.32
N ILE A 57 -18.83 -15.36 0.53
CA ILE A 57 -18.11 -14.16 0.94
C ILE A 57 -19.11 -13.01 1.06
N LYS A 58 -19.09 -12.32 2.21
CA LYS A 58 -19.94 -11.15 2.45
C LYS A 58 -19.21 -9.87 2.06
N ASN A 59 -19.94 -8.93 1.50
CA ASN A 59 -19.41 -7.58 1.27
C ASN A 59 -19.16 -6.89 2.62
N ILE A 60 -18.04 -6.19 2.73
CA ILE A 60 -17.66 -5.43 3.93
C ILE A 60 -18.09 -3.99 3.71
N PHE A 61 -19.07 -3.53 4.50
CA PHE A 61 -19.54 -2.15 4.51
C PHE A 61 -19.47 -1.60 5.93
N TYR A 62 -19.06 -0.35 6.05
CA TYR A 62 -19.01 0.41 7.29
C TYR A 62 -20.10 1.49 7.32
N ALA A 63 -20.46 1.96 8.52
CA ALA A 63 -21.48 3.01 8.67
C ALA A 63 -21.10 4.31 7.95
N GLU A 64 -19.81 4.63 7.95
CA GLU A 64 -19.19 5.75 7.23
C GLU A 64 -19.26 5.63 5.70
N ASP A 65 -19.50 4.44 5.12
CA ASP A 65 -19.58 4.31 3.67
C ASP A 65 -20.80 5.04 3.08
N VAL A 66 -21.85 5.20 3.87
CA VAL A 66 -23.04 5.99 3.49
C VAL A 66 -22.66 7.48 3.35
N THR A 67 -21.87 8.01 4.28
CA THR A 67 -21.44 9.42 4.25
C THR A 67 -20.39 9.65 3.17
N ARG A 68 -19.46 8.69 2.97
CA ARG A 68 -18.51 8.69 1.83
C ARG A 68 -19.23 8.72 0.50
N ALA A 69 -20.23 7.86 0.30
CA ALA A 69 -20.97 7.80 -0.95
C ALA A 69 -21.70 9.13 -1.23
N LYS A 70 -22.31 9.74 -0.21
CA LYS A 70 -22.93 11.07 -0.33
C LYS A 70 -21.90 12.15 -0.68
N PHE A 71 -20.75 12.16 -0.01
CA PHE A 71 -19.65 13.09 -0.26
C PHE A 71 -19.13 12.99 -1.70
N HIS A 72 -18.76 11.79 -2.15
CA HIS A 72 -18.23 11.59 -3.50
C HIS A 72 -19.27 11.79 -4.61
N LYS A 73 -20.56 11.61 -4.33
CA LYS A 73 -21.63 11.93 -5.28
C LYS A 73 -21.75 13.44 -5.51
N ARG A 74 -21.50 14.25 -4.47
CA ARG A 74 -21.61 15.71 -4.53
C ARG A 74 -20.32 16.37 -5.01
N THR A 75 -19.18 15.95 -4.47
CA THR A 75 -17.87 16.50 -4.78
C THR A 75 -17.34 15.85 -6.04
N LYS A 76 -17.33 16.60 -7.16
CA LYS A 76 -16.80 16.10 -8.45
C LYS A 76 -15.27 16.12 -8.53
N GLN A 77 -14.61 16.83 -7.63
CA GLN A 77 -13.16 16.94 -7.59
C GLN A 77 -12.58 15.91 -6.63
N ASN A 78 -11.78 15.00 -7.17
CA ASN A 78 -11.10 14.00 -6.37
C ASN A 78 -9.68 14.48 -6.05
N GLU A 79 -9.31 14.38 -4.77
CA GLU A 79 -7.95 14.56 -4.32
C GLU A 79 -7.02 13.49 -4.91
N THR A 80 -5.76 13.84 -5.16
CA THR A 80 -4.71 12.85 -5.45
C THR A 80 -4.32 12.11 -4.16
N ILE A 81 -4.57 10.80 -4.13
CA ILE A 81 -4.32 9.95 -2.96
C ILE A 81 -2.99 9.22 -3.14
N ASN A 82 -2.14 9.29 -2.11
CA ASN A 82 -0.93 8.47 -2.03
C ASN A 82 -1.19 7.25 -1.15
N PHE A 83 -1.30 6.07 -1.74
CA PHE A 83 -1.53 4.81 -1.00
C PHE A 83 -0.31 4.32 -0.20
N LEU A 84 0.87 4.89 -0.41
CA LEU A 84 2.08 4.57 0.37
C LEU A 84 2.16 5.33 1.69
N ASP A 85 1.48 6.48 1.78
CA ASP A 85 1.47 7.29 2.99
C ASP A 85 0.33 6.88 3.92
N THR A 86 0.67 6.28 5.06
CA THR A 86 -0.28 5.84 6.08
C THR A 86 -0.60 6.90 7.12
N ARG A 87 0.14 8.02 7.14
CA ARG A 87 0.00 9.08 8.16
C ARG A 87 -0.99 10.14 7.72
N ARG A 88 -1.02 10.43 6.42
CA ARG A 88 -1.88 11.48 5.87
C ARG A 88 -3.32 11.00 5.75
N LYS A 89 -4.23 11.71 6.40
CA LYS A 89 -5.67 11.53 6.19
C LYS A 89 -6.08 12.16 4.86
N THR A 90 -6.95 11.47 4.13
CA THR A 90 -7.56 12.00 2.91
C THR A 90 -8.61 13.05 3.25
N GLN A 91 -8.98 13.89 2.29
CA GLN A 91 -10.05 14.87 2.43
C GLN A 91 -11.35 14.21 2.89
N THR A 92 -11.75 13.08 2.29
CA THR A 92 -12.94 12.34 2.70
C THR A 92 -12.82 11.83 4.15
N GLN A 93 -11.63 11.41 4.59
CA GLN A 93 -11.47 10.96 5.97
C GLN A 93 -11.56 12.12 6.98
N ASN A 94 -11.00 13.29 6.64
CA ASN A 94 -11.16 14.49 7.46
C ASN A 94 -12.62 14.93 7.51
N PHE A 95 -13.33 14.87 6.38
CA PHE A 95 -14.76 15.14 6.30
C PHE A 95 -15.57 14.27 7.27
N ILE A 96 -15.34 12.95 7.26
CA ILE A 96 -16.04 12.01 8.14
C ILE A 96 -15.78 12.35 9.60
N GLN A 97 -14.54 12.67 9.97
CA GLN A 97 -14.21 13.06 11.33
C GLN A 97 -14.95 14.32 11.78
N ILE A 98 -15.02 15.34 10.92
CA ILE A 98 -15.79 16.57 11.21
C ILE A 98 -17.27 16.22 11.34
N TYR A 99 -17.83 15.44 10.42
CA TYR A 99 -19.22 15.04 10.42
C TYR A 99 -19.61 14.24 11.68
N GLU A 100 -18.77 13.29 12.11
CA GLU A 100 -18.99 12.52 13.33
C GLU A 100 -18.91 13.40 14.58
N ASN A 101 -17.93 14.30 14.65
CA ASN A 101 -17.80 15.25 15.74
C ASN A 101 -19.05 16.15 15.84
N LEU A 102 -19.51 16.72 14.73
CA LEU A 102 -20.73 17.55 14.71
C LEU A 102 -21.95 16.75 15.15
N LYS A 103 -22.08 15.50 14.69
CA LYS A 103 -23.18 14.61 15.05
C LYS A 103 -23.21 14.29 16.54
N THR A 104 -22.04 14.18 17.18
CA THR A 104 -21.97 13.98 18.64
C THR A 104 -22.37 15.20 19.45
N GLN A 105 -22.11 16.41 18.94
CA GLN A 105 -22.36 17.67 19.65
C GLN A 105 -23.82 18.11 19.56
N ASN A 106 -24.48 17.91 18.41
CA ASN A 106 -25.86 18.30 18.24
C ASN A 106 -26.59 17.38 17.24
N PRO A 107 -27.67 16.69 17.64
CA PRO A 107 -28.55 15.95 16.73
C PRO A 107 -29.38 16.92 15.89
N LEU A 108 -28.73 17.67 15.01
CA LEU A 108 -29.38 18.49 13.99
C LEU A 108 -29.82 17.61 12.82
N ASP A 109 -30.59 18.20 11.90
CA ASP A 109 -30.96 17.60 10.63
C ASP A 109 -29.71 17.18 9.81
N ASP A 110 -29.74 15.96 9.27
CA ASP A 110 -28.60 15.30 8.62
C ASP A 110 -28.08 16.09 7.42
N GLU A 111 -28.95 16.77 6.69
CA GLU A 111 -28.57 17.59 5.53
C GLU A 111 -27.81 18.85 5.95
N LYS A 112 -28.29 19.55 6.97
CA LYS A 112 -27.60 20.75 7.49
C LYS A 112 -26.24 20.39 8.10
N LEU A 113 -26.15 19.25 8.76
CA LEU A 113 -24.90 18.75 9.32
C LEU A 113 -23.88 18.39 8.24
N PHE A 114 -24.37 17.87 7.12
CA PHE A 114 -23.54 17.60 5.95
C PHE A 114 -23.03 18.89 5.28
N GLU A 115 -23.88 19.90 5.12
CA GLU A 115 -23.46 21.19 4.54
C GLU A 115 -22.41 21.89 5.40
N THR A 116 -22.68 22.01 6.70
CA THR A 116 -21.74 22.61 7.66
C THR A 116 -20.40 21.87 7.69
N ALA A 117 -20.41 20.54 7.64
CA ALA A 117 -19.18 19.75 7.57
C ALA A 117 -18.38 20.01 6.28
N VAL A 118 -19.04 20.24 5.14
CA VAL A 118 -18.35 20.58 3.88
C VAL A 118 -17.78 22.00 3.92
N GLU A 119 -18.50 22.95 4.51
CA GLU A 119 -18.01 24.33 4.70
C GLU A 119 -16.76 24.36 5.59
N LEU A 120 -16.79 23.67 6.74
CA LEU A 120 -15.63 23.56 7.63
C LEU A 120 -14.44 22.86 6.95
N LEU A 121 -14.68 21.85 6.13
CA LEU A 121 -13.60 21.21 5.36
C LEU A 121 -12.98 22.18 4.35
N ALA A 122 -13.80 23.00 3.68
CA ALA A 122 -13.31 24.03 2.77
C ALA A 122 -12.44 25.06 3.51
N GLU A 123 -12.83 25.49 4.71
CA GLU A 123 -12.05 26.38 5.56
C GLU A 123 -10.70 25.77 5.99
N GLN A 124 -10.69 24.49 6.36
CA GLN A 124 -9.45 23.76 6.69
C GLN A 124 -8.50 23.64 5.49
N SER A 125 -9.04 23.41 4.28
CA SER A 125 -8.21 23.36 3.07
C SER A 125 -7.61 24.72 2.70
N ARG A 126 -8.32 25.82 2.98
CA ARG A 126 -7.82 27.19 2.74
C ARG A 126 -6.71 27.56 3.71
N SER A 127 -6.91 27.35 5.01
CA SER A 127 -5.91 27.65 6.05
C SER A 127 -4.59 26.89 5.84
N THR A 128 -4.67 25.58 5.57
CA THR A 128 -3.47 24.76 5.28
C THR A 128 -2.71 25.18 4.03
N SER A 129 -3.37 25.81 3.06
CA SER A 129 -2.71 26.35 1.86
C SER A 129 -1.96 27.66 2.18
N THR A 130 -2.50 28.49 3.07
CA THR A 130 -1.87 29.74 3.51
C THR A 130 -0.63 29.48 4.36
N GLU A 131 -0.68 28.54 5.31
CA GLU A 131 0.46 28.20 6.18
C GLU A 131 1.64 27.58 5.41
N LYS A 132 1.37 26.71 4.43
CA LYS A 132 2.43 26.13 3.58
C LYS A 132 3.08 27.16 2.66
N SER A 133 2.35 28.21 2.27
CA SER A 133 2.89 29.27 1.41
C SER A 133 3.86 30.19 2.16
N SER A 134 3.71 30.39 3.47
CA SER A 134 4.63 31.20 4.27
C SER A 134 5.94 30.46 4.61
N GLU A 135 5.89 29.15 4.87
CA GLU A 135 7.09 28.40 5.30
C GLU A 135 7.90 27.85 4.12
N ALA A 136 7.25 27.36 3.05
CA ALA A 136 7.97 26.75 1.93
C ALA A 136 8.52 27.77 0.93
N THR A 137 7.99 28.99 0.85
CA THR A 137 8.45 29.95 -0.16
C THR A 137 9.76 30.64 0.21
N ASP A 138 10.11 30.76 1.49
CA ASP A 138 11.36 31.40 1.91
C ASP A 138 12.55 30.43 1.87
N GLU A 139 12.35 29.15 2.20
CA GLU A 139 13.42 28.14 2.15
C GLU A 139 13.74 27.68 0.71
N ILE A 140 12.73 27.52 -0.15
CA ILE A 140 12.94 27.03 -1.53
C ILE A 140 13.51 28.13 -2.45
N LYS A 141 13.12 29.40 -2.24
CA LYS A 141 13.69 30.53 -3.00
C LYS A 141 15.16 30.75 -2.68
N THR A 142 15.57 30.57 -1.43
CA THR A 142 16.97 30.70 -1.01
C THR A 142 17.83 29.56 -1.53
N SER A 143 17.33 28.32 -1.55
CA SER A 143 18.09 27.18 -2.11
C SER A 143 18.26 27.30 -3.63
N LEU A 144 17.19 27.59 -4.39
CA LEU A 144 17.26 27.69 -5.86
C LEU A 144 18.13 28.86 -6.33
N SER A 145 18.11 29.98 -5.61
CA SER A 145 18.93 31.16 -5.96
C SER A 145 20.42 30.88 -5.74
N ASN A 146 20.76 30.16 -4.66
CA ASN A 146 22.14 29.76 -4.36
C ASN A 146 22.65 28.70 -5.33
N ASP A 147 21.82 27.69 -5.67
CA ASP A 147 22.17 26.65 -6.63
C ASP A 147 22.40 27.23 -8.04
N PHE A 148 21.60 28.24 -8.44
CA PHE A 148 21.74 28.91 -9.73
C PHE A 148 23.02 29.77 -9.79
N ALA A 149 23.32 30.52 -8.72
CA ALA A 149 24.56 31.29 -8.63
C ALA A 149 25.80 30.39 -8.67
N GLU A 150 25.79 29.27 -7.94
CA GLU A 150 26.90 28.32 -7.91
C GLU A 150 27.13 27.64 -9.27
N SER A 151 26.08 27.45 -10.08
CA SER A 151 26.20 26.89 -11.42
C SER A 151 26.89 27.83 -12.41
N LEU A 152 26.71 29.15 -12.27
CA LEU A 152 27.35 30.15 -13.12
C LEU A 152 28.85 30.28 -12.83
N ASP A 153 29.24 30.14 -11.56
CA ASP A 153 30.65 30.22 -11.16
C ASP A 153 31.48 28.98 -11.56
N LYS A 154 30.82 27.83 -11.78
CA LYS A 154 31.48 26.57 -12.20
C LYS A 154 31.78 26.50 -13.70
N GLU A 155 31.05 27.23 -14.55
CA GLU A 155 31.28 27.23 -16.01
C GLU A 155 32.60 27.92 -16.42
N GLY A 156 33.18 28.78 -15.57
CA GLY A 156 34.37 29.55 -15.90
C GLY A 156 35.72 28.84 -15.70
N ARG A 157 35.77 27.64 -15.12
CA ARG A 157 37.06 27.06 -14.66
C ARG A 157 37.54 25.80 -15.36
N ASN A 158 36.73 25.01 -16.07
CA ASN A 158 37.23 23.81 -16.76
C ASN A 158 36.27 23.34 -17.87
N LYS A 159 36.43 23.83 -19.10
CA LYS A 159 36.02 23.08 -20.30
C LYS A 159 37.19 23.09 -21.29
N PRO A 160 37.87 21.95 -21.53
CA PRO A 160 38.71 21.82 -22.72
C PRO A 160 37.78 21.85 -23.93
N GLY A 161 37.99 22.80 -24.84
CA GLY A 161 37.21 22.91 -26.07
C GLY A 161 37.47 21.70 -26.97
N VAL A 162 36.62 20.68 -26.89
CA VAL A 162 36.63 19.58 -27.85
C VAL A 162 35.77 19.99 -29.03
N ASN A 163 36.42 20.42 -30.11
CA ASN A 163 35.76 20.68 -31.39
C ASN A 163 35.52 19.34 -32.09
N VAL A 164 34.29 18.83 -32.05
CA VAL A 164 33.92 17.59 -32.74
C VAL A 164 33.18 17.96 -34.02
N ASP A 165 33.81 17.73 -35.18
CA ASP A 165 33.17 17.89 -36.48
C ASP A 165 32.11 16.81 -36.68
N ILE A 166 30.84 17.21 -36.53
CA ILE A 166 29.65 16.35 -36.59
C ILE A 166 29.54 15.63 -37.94
N GLN A 167 30.12 16.18 -39.02
CA GLN A 167 30.08 15.57 -40.35
C GLN A 167 30.90 14.28 -40.46
N LYS A 168 31.93 14.08 -39.62
CA LYS A 168 32.75 12.86 -39.63
C LYS A 168 32.11 11.68 -38.88
N LEU A 169 31.05 11.93 -38.11
CA LEU A 169 30.36 10.89 -37.33
C LEU A 169 29.41 10.03 -38.17
N PHE A 170 29.07 10.45 -39.39
CA PHE A 170 28.09 9.79 -40.25
C PHE A 170 28.63 9.39 -41.62
N SER A 171 29.95 9.36 -41.79
CA SER A 171 30.60 8.92 -43.02
C SER A 171 31.28 7.55 -42.85
N GLU A 172 30.47 6.50 -42.78
CA GLU A 172 30.55 5.20 -43.48
C GLU A 172 29.43 4.27 -42.98
#